data_AF-A0A815UQG9-F1
#
_entry.id   AF-A0A815UQG9-F1
#
_cell.length_a   1.000
_cell.length_b   1.000
_cell.length_c   1.000
_cell.angle_alpha   90.00
_cell.angle_beta   90.00
_cell.angle_gamma   90.00
#
_symmetry.space_group_name_H-M   'P 1'
#
loop_
_entity.id
_entity.type
_entity.pdbx_description
1 polymer ?
#
loop_
_entity_poly.entity_id
_entity_poly.type
_entity_poly.pdbx_seq_one_letter_code
_entity_poly.pdbx_strand_id
1 'polypeptide(L)'
;IMKSKDFQNLVLSKHQNGDTPTKIYRDLKGGIGRGTVFRWCTMINKTGSIQLTHSQDHTRVIRTKTMVQKRLRRKKKVSIRKLAKNELDISRTSVCRILQTDLGLRAYKLRIEPPMTDLHKVKESNLQIELVTISTKNKH
;
A
#
# COMPACT_ATOMS: atom_id res chain seq x y z
N ILE A 1 31.51 -6.84 1.91
CA ILE A 1 30.95 -5.68 2.62
C ILE A 1 29.90 -6.20 3.60
N MET A 2 30.08 -5.98 4.91
CA MET A 2 29.14 -6.45 5.95
C MET A 2 27.76 -5.79 5.76
N LYS A 3 26.67 -6.54 6.01
CA LYS A 3 25.32 -5.97 5.91
C LYS A 3 24.96 -5.24 7.20
N SER A 4 24.02 -4.30 7.11
CA SER A 4 23.56 -3.50 8.26
C SER A 4 23.07 -4.35 9.45
N LYS A 5 22.47 -5.51 9.18
CA LYS A 5 21.98 -6.42 10.22
C LYS A 5 23.11 -7.10 11.00
N ASP A 6 24.22 -7.40 10.33
CA ASP A 6 25.40 -8.00 10.96
C ASP A 6 26.03 -7.03 11.97
N PHE A 7 26.09 -5.75 11.59
CA PHE A 7 26.53 -4.68 12.47
C PHE A 7 25.64 -4.51 13.71
N GLN A 8 24.31 -4.61 13.56
CA GLN A 8 23.38 -4.53 14.69
C GLN A 8 23.61 -5.69 15.67
N ASN A 9 23.72 -6.92 15.17
CA ASN A 9 23.98 -8.11 15.99
C ASN A 9 25.30 -7.98 16.76
N LEU A 10 26.35 -7.48 16.10
CA LEU A 10 27.67 -7.30 16.71
C LEU A 10 27.66 -6.23 17.81
N VAL A 11 26.99 -5.09 17.58
CA VAL A 11 26.80 -4.06 18.62
C VAL A 11 25.99 -4.60 19.79
N LEU A 12 24.94 -5.37 19.53
CA LEU A 12 24.12 -5.98 20.57
C LEU A 12 24.92 -6.95 21.45
N SER A 13 25.70 -7.83 20.84
CA SER A 13 26.56 -8.78 21.55
C SER A 13 27.62 -8.07 22.40
N LYS A 14 28.32 -7.07 21.84
CA LYS A 14 29.33 -6.30 22.60
C LYS A 14 28.73 -5.53 23.78
N HIS A 15 27.55 -4.94 23.57
CA HIS A 15 26.84 -4.21 24.62
C HIS A 15 26.38 -5.15 25.75
N GLN A 16 25.90 -6.36 25.42
CA GLN A 16 25.57 -7.40 26.40
C GLN A 16 26.79 -7.88 27.19
N ASN A 17 27.97 -7.91 26.56
CA ASN A 17 29.24 -8.22 27.21
C ASN A 17 29.77 -7.08 28.10
N GLY A 18 29.04 -5.95 28.21
CA GLY A 18 29.42 -4.80 29.04
C GLY A 18 30.40 -3.83 28.40
N ASP A 19 30.65 -3.93 27.08
CA ASP A 19 31.53 -2.98 26.41
C ASP A 19 30.90 -1.58 26.35
N THR A 20 31.70 -0.56 26.64
CA THR A 20 31.23 0.83 26.52
C THR A 20 31.01 1.22 25.05
N PRO A 21 30.04 2.12 24.74
CA PRO A 21 29.77 2.55 23.37
C PRO A 21 31.01 3.09 22.64
N THR A 22 31.93 3.71 23.40
CA THR A 22 33.20 4.23 22.89
C THR A 22 34.16 3.11 22.47
N LYS A 23 34.18 1.99 23.21
CA LYS A 23 34.97 0.79 22.87
C LYS A 23 34.38 0.11 21.64
N ILE A 24 33.05 -0.08 21.62
CA ILE A 24 32.32 -0.65 20.49
C ILE A 24 32.59 0.15 19.20
N TYR A 25 32.56 1.47 19.26
CA TYR A 25 32.86 2.32 18.09
C TYR A 25 34.31 2.16 17.59
N ARG A 26 35.29 2.03 18.49
CA ARG A 26 36.69 1.81 18.10
C ARG A 26 36.85 0.47 17.37
N ASP A 27 36.19 -0.57 17.87
CA ASP A 27 36.26 -1.92 17.28
C ASP A 27 35.55 -1.99 15.93
N LEU A 28 34.54 -1.14 15.71
CA LEU A 28 33.76 -1.07 14.45
C LEU A 28 34.15 0.12 13.56
N LYS A 29 35.33 0.71 13.80
CA LYS A 29 35.80 1.91 13.10
C LYS A 29 35.89 1.63 11.60
N GLY A 30 35.30 2.51 10.79
CA GLY A 30 35.24 2.36 9.32
C GLY A 30 34.00 1.63 8.80
N GLY A 31 33.24 0.95 9.66
CA GLY A 31 31.96 0.32 9.29
C GLY A 31 30.72 1.13 9.67
N ILE A 32 30.74 1.75 10.87
CA ILE A 32 29.60 2.48 11.43
C ILE A 32 30.06 3.82 12.03
N GLY A 33 29.27 4.87 11.84
CA GLY A 33 29.50 6.16 12.50
C GLY A 33 29.24 6.12 14.01
N ARG A 34 30.00 6.94 14.76
CA ARG A 34 29.89 7.07 16.23
C ARG A 34 28.46 7.34 16.69
N GLY A 35 27.74 8.24 16.02
CA GLY A 35 26.36 8.58 16.39
C GLY A 35 25.40 7.40 16.32
N THR A 36 25.57 6.52 15.33
CA THR A 36 24.75 5.31 15.18
C THR A 36 24.98 4.32 16.32
N VAL A 37 26.24 4.09 16.72
CA VAL A 37 26.58 3.21 17.84
C VAL A 37 25.95 3.72 19.14
N PHE A 38 26.09 5.02 19.43
CA PHE A 38 25.50 5.63 20.64
C PHE A 38 23.97 5.56 20.63
N ARG A 39 23.34 5.82 19.49
CA ARG A 39 21.89 5.69 19.32
C ARG A 39 21.44 4.26 19.58
N TRP A 40 22.13 3.26 19.03
CA TRP A 40 21.80 1.85 19.23
C TRP A 40 21.98 1.40 20.68
N CYS A 41 23.09 1.73 21.34
CA CYS A 41 23.27 1.45 22.77
C CYS A 41 22.16 2.08 23.62
N THR A 42 21.75 3.31 23.29
CA THR A 42 20.64 3.99 23.98
C THR A 42 19.30 3.29 23.73
N MET A 43 19.05 2.80 22.51
CA MET A 43 17.85 2.04 22.17
C MET A 43 17.82 0.67 22.87
N ILE A 44 18.96 -0.03 22.96
CA ILE A 44 19.07 -1.29 23.70
C ILE A 44 18.73 -1.07 25.17
N ASN A 45 19.25 0.00 25.79
CA ASN A 45 18.94 0.32 27.19
C ASN A 45 17.46 0.67 27.42
N LYS A 46 16.77 1.26 26.43
CA LYS A 46 15.36 1.69 26.56
C LYS A 46 14.36 0.59 26.22
N THR A 47 14.63 -0.19 25.18
CA THR A 47 13.65 -1.09 24.54
C THR A 47 14.17 -2.52 24.42
N GLY A 48 15.43 -2.78 24.76
CA GLY A 48 16.05 -4.10 24.63
C GLY A 48 16.37 -4.51 23.19
N SER A 49 16.12 -3.65 22.19
CA SER A 49 16.36 -3.96 20.79
C SER A 49 16.81 -2.76 19.97
N ILE A 50 17.51 -3.03 18.86
CA ILE A 50 18.01 -2.04 17.91
C ILE A 50 17.02 -1.83 16.75
N GLN A 51 15.83 -2.45 16.80
CA GLN A 51 14.87 -2.35 15.70
C GLN A 51 14.43 -0.89 15.50
N LEU A 52 14.83 -0.33 14.36
CA LEU A 52 14.30 0.95 13.90
C LEU A 52 12.84 0.70 13.54
N THR A 53 11.91 1.27 14.32
CA THR A 53 10.53 1.35 13.87
C THR A 53 10.54 2.10 12.54
N HIS A 54 9.84 1.55 11.54
CA HIS A 54 9.57 2.29 10.31
C HIS A 54 8.96 3.64 10.71
N SER A 55 9.39 4.71 10.03
CA SER A 55 8.77 6.02 10.22
C SER A 55 7.26 5.85 10.11
N GLN A 56 6.53 6.18 11.16
CA GLN A 56 5.08 6.20 11.08
C GLN A 56 4.70 7.16 9.96
N ASP A 57 4.14 6.62 8.89
CA ASP A 57 3.62 7.45 7.80
C ASP A 57 2.62 8.43 8.41
N HIS A 58 2.87 9.72 8.22
CA HIS A 58 1.95 10.74 8.68
C HIS A 58 0.60 10.54 7.99
N THR A 59 -0.40 10.13 8.76
CA THR A 59 -1.77 9.96 8.26
C THR A 59 -2.28 11.31 7.78
N ARG A 60 -2.51 11.44 6.46
CA ARG A 60 -3.07 12.67 5.88
C ARG A 60 -4.53 12.83 6.33
N VAL A 61 -4.85 14.07 6.68
CA VAL A 61 -6.04 14.51 7.44
C VAL A 61 -7.37 13.86 6.99
N ILE A 62 -8.04 13.20 7.94
CA ILE A 62 -9.36 12.54 7.80
C ILE A 62 -10.45 13.53 7.34
N ARG A 63 -10.37 14.79 7.78
CA ARG A 63 -11.33 15.87 7.46
C ARG A 63 -11.51 16.08 5.95
N THR A 64 -10.44 15.93 5.18
CA THR A 64 -10.47 16.14 3.73
C THR A 64 -11.26 15.04 3.02
N LYS A 65 -11.15 13.79 3.50
CA LYS A 65 -11.91 12.64 2.98
C LYS A 65 -13.41 12.84 3.16
N THR A 66 -13.85 13.25 4.34
CA THR A 66 -15.29 13.42 4.65
C THR A 66 -15.90 14.56 3.84
N MET A 67 -15.15 15.63 3.60
CA MET A 67 -15.58 16.74 2.75
C MET A 67 -15.77 16.31 1.29
N VAL A 68 -14.84 15.54 0.72
CA VAL A 68 -14.96 14.95 -0.63
C VAL A 68 -16.18 14.02 -0.71
N GLN A 69 -16.41 13.16 0.29
CA GLN A 69 -17.59 12.29 0.34
C GLN A 69 -18.90 13.07 0.35
N LYS A 70 -19.03 14.06 1.24
CA LYS A 70 -20.24 14.91 1.31
C LYS A 70 -20.49 15.61 -0.02
N ARG A 71 -19.43 16.08 -0.68
CA ARG A 71 -19.57 16.73 -1.98
C ARG A 71 -20.02 15.78 -3.09
N LEU A 72 -19.51 14.54 -3.10
CA LEU A 72 -19.84 13.56 -4.13
C LEU A 72 -21.32 13.13 -4.11
N ARG A 73 -21.95 13.15 -2.92
CA ARG A 73 -23.37 12.82 -2.72
C ARG A 73 -24.34 13.84 -3.34
N ARG A 74 -23.88 15.03 -3.74
CA ARG A 74 -24.76 16.04 -4.36
C ARG A 74 -25.20 15.59 -5.77
N LYS A 75 -26.39 16.07 -6.19
CA LYS A 75 -26.97 15.81 -7.53
C LYS A 75 -26.07 16.35 -8.65
N LYS A 76 -25.54 17.57 -8.50
CA LYS A 76 -24.63 18.19 -9.48
C LYS A 76 -23.27 17.51 -9.51
N LYS A 77 -22.99 16.77 -10.59
CA LYS A 77 -21.68 16.17 -10.87
C LYS A 77 -20.75 17.20 -11.49
N VAL A 78 -19.48 17.16 -11.09
CA VAL A 78 -18.44 18.08 -11.55
C VAL A 78 -17.18 17.29 -11.87
N SER A 79 -16.36 17.79 -12.80
CA SER A 79 -15.07 17.18 -13.10
C SER A 79 -14.12 17.31 -11.91
N ILE A 80 -13.16 16.40 -11.79
CA ILE A 80 -12.15 16.41 -10.71
C ILE A 80 -11.42 17.76 -10.65
N ARG A 81 -11.15 18.37 -11.81
CA ARG A 81 -10.50 19.70 -11.88
C ARG A 81 -11.36 20.80 -11.23
N LYS A 82 -12.67 20.83 -11.53
CA LYS A 82 -13.61 21.80 -10.94
C LYS A 82 -13.82 21.51 -9.44
N LEU A 83 -13.93 20.25 -9.05
CA LEU A 83 -14.04 19.82 -7.66
C LEU A 83 -12.84 20.30 -6.82
N ALA A 84 -11.63 20.09 -7.34
CA ALA A 84 -10.39 20.48 -6.70
C ALA A 84 -10.26 22.01 -6.54
N LYS A 85 -10.41 22.77 -7.62
CA LYS A 85 -10.17 24.21 -7.64
C LYS A 85 -11.33 25.05 -7.09
N ASN A 86 -12.56 24.71 -7.45
CA ASN A 86 -13.69 25.62 -7.24
C ASN A 86 -14.52 25.28 -5.99
N GLU A 87 -14.35 24.09 -5.41
CA GLU A 87 -15.25 23.62 -4.36
C GLU A 87 -14.55 23.20 -3.08
N LEU A 88 -13.35 22.62 -3.18
CA LEU A 88 -12.65 22.06 -2.03
C LEU A 88 -11.29 22.71 -1.77
N ASP A 89 -10.80 23.56 -2.68
CA ASP A 89 -9.50 24.23 -2.64
C ASP A 89 -8.33 23.31 -2.26
N ILE A 90 -8.24 22.17 -2.96
CA ILE A 90 -7.22 21.14 -2.72
C ILE A 90 -6.57 20.76 -4.05
N SER A 91 -5.33 20.29 -4.00
CA SER A 91 -4.65 19.78 -5.19
C SER A 91 -5.44 18.67 -5.88
N ARG A 92 -5.48 18.72 -7.21
CA ARG A 92 -6.11 17.70 -8.05
C ARG A 92 -5.61 16.29 -7.71
N THR A 93 -4.31 16.14 -7.47
CA THR A 93 -3.67 14.87 -7.12
C THR A 93 -4.20 14.31 -5.80
N SER A 94 -4.41 15.15 -4.80
CA SER A 94 -5.00 14.75 -3.51
C SER A 94 -6.44 14.29 -3.67
N VAL A 95 -7.24 14.99 -4.47
CA VAL A 95 -8.62 14.57 -4.77
C VAL A 95 -8.65 13.22 -5.49
N CYS A 96 -7.80 13.02 -6.51
CA CYS A 96 -7.67 11.72 -7.19
C CYS A 96 -7.30 10.60 -6.22
N ARG A 97 -6.29 10.83 -5.35
CA ARG A 97 -5.87 9.87 -4.33
C ARG A 97 -7.04 9.53 -3.40
N ILE A 98 -7.72 10.54 -2.85
CA ILE A 98 -8.88 10.33 -1.96
C ILE A 98 -9.96 9.50 -2.65
N LEU A 99 -10.29 9.83 -3.90
CA LEU A 99 -11.28 9.05 -4.66
C LEU A 99 -10.83 7.59 -4.85
N GLN A 100 -9.60 7.35 -5.29
CA GLN A 100 -9.13 6.02 -5.67
C GLN A 100 -8.71 5.14 -4.48
N THR A 101 -7.96 5.67 -3.52
CA THR A 101 -7.40 4.92 -2.39
C THR A 101 -8.31 4.97 -1.18
N ASP A 102 -8.81 6.16 -0.81
CA ASP A 102 -9.52 6.32 0.47
C ASP A 102 -11.00 5.94 0.34
N LEU A 103 -11.59 6.13 -0.85
CA LEU A 103 -12.99 5.87 -1.15
C LEU A 103 -13.23 4.68 -2.09
N GLY A 104 -12.18 4.13 -2.71
CA GLY A 104 -12.29 2.99 -3.63
C GLY A 104 -13.03 3.31 -4.95
N LEU A 105 -13.26 4.60 -5.25
CA LEU A 105 -13.96 5.05 -6.43
C LEU A 105 -12.98 5.16 -7.61
N ARG A 106 -12.81 4.04 -8.30
CA ARG A 106 -12.07 4.00 -9.56
C ARG A 106 -13.03 4.31 -10.70
N ALA A 107 -12.57 5.09 -11.69
CA ALA A 107 -13.32 5.25 -12.93
C ALA A 107 -13.28 3.92 -13.68
N TYR A 108 -14.30 3.09 -13.53
CA TYR A 108 -14.47 1.92 -14.36
C TYR A 108 -14.94 2.36 -15.75
N LYS A 109 -14.23 1.92 -16.79
CA LYS A 109 -14.75 1.97 -18.15
C LYS A 109 -15.90 0.96 -18.21
N LEU A 110 -17.13 1.44 -18.38
CA LEU A 110 -18.26 0.56 -18.71
C LEU A 110 -17.89 -0.21 -19.97
N ARG A 111 -17.75 -1.53 -19.85
CA ARG A 111 -17.69 -2.42 -21.02
C ARG A 111 -19.12 -2.58 -21.48
N ILE A 112 -19.50 -1.81 -22.49
CA ILE A 112 -20.75 -2.04 -23.21
C ILE A 112 -20.43 -3.19 -24.16
N GLU A 113 -20.88 -4.39 -23.80
CA GLU A 113 -20.81 -5.51 -24.73
C GLU A 113 -21.75 -5.21 -25.91
N PRO A 114 -21.34 -5.52 -27.16
CA PRO A 114 -22.24 -5.40 -28.29
C PRO A 114 -23.52 -6.21 -28.03
N PRO A 115 -24.71 -5.71 -28.42
CA PRO A 115 -25.93 -6.50 -28.29
C PRO A 115 -25.78 -7.82 -29.05
N MET A 116 -26.17 -8.92 -28.39
CA MET A 116 -26.11 -10.28 -28.94
C MET A 116 -27.01 -10.35 -30.19
N THR A 117 -26.41 -10.50 -31.37
CA THR A 117 -27.15 -10.76 -32.62
C THR A 117 -27.80 -12.15 -32.56
N ASP A 118 -28.91 -12.34 -33.27
CA ASP A 118 -29.68 -13.60 -33.19
C ASP A 118 -28.86 -14.83 -33.62
N LEU A 119 -27.88 -14.65 -34.53
CA LEU A 119 -26.91 -15.68 -34.91
C LEU A 119 -26.05 -16.16 -33.71
N HIS A 120 -25.67 -15.26 -32.80
CA HIS A 120 -24.91 -15.64 -31.61
C HIS A 120 -25.77 -16.39 -30.60
N LYS A 121 -27.07 -16.08 -30.50
CA LYS A 121 -28.00 -16.81 -29.63
C LYS A 121 -28.18 -18.26 -30.05
N VAL A 122 -28.32 -18.51 -31.37
CA VAL A 122 -28.43 -19.86 -31.93
C VAL A 122 -27.16 -20.68 -31.71
N LYS A 123 -25.99 -20.03 -31.82
CA LYS A 123 -24.71 -20.70 -31.56
C LYS A 123 -24.57 -21.12 -30.09
N GLU A 124 -24.99 -20.28 -29.14
CA GLU A 124 -24.96 -20.62 -27.71
C GLU A 124 -25.95 -21.72 -27.34
N SER A 125 -27.16 -21.72 -27.90
CA SER A 125 -28.12 -22.81 -27.67
C SER A 125 -27.59 -24.15 -28.17
N ASN A 126 -26.92 -24.17 -29.33
CA ASN A 126 -26.32 -25.39 -29.86
C ASN A 126 -25.15 -25.90 -29.00
N LEU A 127 -24.29 -24.99 -28.52
CA LEU A 127 -23.20 -25.33 -27.61
C LEU A 127 -23.70 -25.88 -26.26
N GLN A 128 -24.81 -25.33 -25.73
CA GLN A 128 -25.44 -25.85 -24.52
C GLN A 128 -26.02 -27.27 -24.74
N ILE A 129 -26.65 -27.51 -25.90
CA ILE A 129 -27.18 -28.83 -26.26
C ILE A 129 -26.03 -29.85 -26.39
N GLU A 130 -24.91 -29.48 -27.03
CA GLU A 130 -23.73 -30.34 -27.13
C GLU A 130 -23.13 -30.69 -25.77
N LEU A 131 -22.98 -29.71 -24.87
CA LEU A 131 -22.45 -29.93 -23.53
C LEU A 131 -23.34 -30.85 -22.68
N VAL A 132 -24.67 -30.70 -22.79
CA VAL A 132 -25.63 -31.60 -22.13
C VAL A 132 -25.53 -33.01 -22.70
N THR A 133 -25.39 -33.14 -24.02
CA THR A 133 -25.26 -34.43 -24.70
C THR A 133 -23.96 -35.16 -24.35
N ILE A 134 -22.86 -34.44 -24.18
CA ILE A 134 -21.58 -35.00 -23.74
C ILE A 134 -21.67 -35.43 -22.26
N SER A 135 -22.35 -34.64 -21.43
CA SER A 135 -22.57 -34.94 -20.01
C SER A 135 -23.43 -36.19 -19.78
N THR A 136 -24.43 -36.44 -20.63
CA THR A 136 -25.28 -37.63 -20.55
C THR A 136 -24.60 -38.88 -21.08
N LYS A 137 -23.75 -38.76 -22.11
CA LYS A 137 -22.96 -39.89 -22.65
C LYS A 137 -21.86 -40.38 -21.71
N ASN A 138 -21.30 -39.52 -20.87
CA ASN A 138 -20.27 -39.88 -19.89
C ASN A 138 -20.83 -40.41 -18.54
N LYS A 139 -22.16 -40.61 -18.43
CA LYS A 139 -22.85 -41.11 -17.21
C LYS A 139 -23.28 -42.58 -17.30
N HIS A 140 -22.88 -43.30 -18.34
CA HIS A 140 -23.01 -44.76 -18.49
C HIS A 140 -21.62 -45.37 -18.67
#